data_AF-A0A6B2G696-F1
#
_entry.id   AF-A0A6B2G696-F1
#
_cell.length_a   1.000
_cell.length_b   1.000
_cell.length_c   1.000
_cell.angle_alpha   90.00
_cell.angle_beta   90.00
_cell.angle_gamma   90.00
#
_symmetry.space_group_name_H-M   'P 1'
#
loop_
_entity.id
_entity.type
_entity.pdbx_description
1 polymer ?
#
loop_
_entity_poly.entity_id
_entity_poly.type
_entity_poly.pdbx_seq_one_letter_code
_entity_poly.pdbx_strand_id
1 'polypeptide(L)'
;MDAQSRRQMLRERILKQEALVLPIFLKKPSFLKENIDEPEKIISDHEMEGSSESSEYTSGSESEAMPLLKPVFVPRNNRITIQQDEEQLEQLHQLKFEEEAVKRRHETKEIIAQLIMEDTVKENNVEGEENVVITDDDDEETAYEEWKIRELKRMTRNSEEAETFETEKREIQRLRLMTEEERQAHLAANPKFITNQAEKGEYKFLQKYYHRGAFYLDKDEDVLKQNFAQPTLEDHFDKSTLPQVMRVKNFGKASRTKYTHLVDQDTSCFEGAWSKKNELSGIFSTKIGGGMKQTFDRPATKRKKYN
;
A
#
# COMPACT_ATOMS: atom_id res chain seq x y z
N MET A 1 18.16 -59.29 32.78
CA MET A 1 17.12 -59.03 31.76
C MET A 1 17.77 -59.10 30.40
N ASP A 2 17.36 -60.08 29.59
CA ASP A 2 17.96 -60.36 28.27
C ASP A 2 17.83 -59.17 27.31
N ALA A 3 18.85 -58.97 26.49
CA ALA A 3 18.88 -57.90 25.48
C ALA A 3 17.70 -57.97 24.50
N GLN A 4 17.16 -59.17 24.27
CA GLN A 4 15.97 -59.39 23.46
C GLN A 4 14.71 -58.82 24.12
N SER A 5 14.58 -58.96 25.44
CA SER A 5 13.45 -58.42 26.21
C SER A 5 13.46 -56.88 26.23
N ARG A 6 14.64 -56.26 26.33
CA ARG A 6 14.77 -54.79 26.22
C ARG A 6 14.39 -54.26 24.83
N ARG A 7 14.76 -54.98 23.76
CA ARG A 7 14.39 -54.60 22.38
C ARG A 7 12.88 -54.74 22.14
N GLN A 8 12.25 -55.76 22.71
CA GLN A 8 10.79 -55.92 22.66
C GLN A 8 10.08 -54.76 23.38
N MET A 9 10.54 -54.41 24.59
CA MET A 9 9.99 -53.28 25.36
C MET A 9 10.13 -51.93 24.63
N LEU A 10 11.26 -51.70 23.94
CA LEU A 10 11.46 -50.51 23.11
C LEU A 10 10.53 -50.49 21.89
N ARG A 11 10.36 -51.63 21.22
CA ARG A 11 9.45 -51.75 20.08
C ARG A 11 7.99 -51.54 20.48
N GLU A 12 7.57 -52.07 21.63
CA GLU A 12 6.23 -51.85 22.19
C GLU A 12 6.00 -50.39 22.60
N ARG A 13 7.03 -49.70 23.12
CA ARG A 13 6.95 -48.27 23.42
C ARG A 13 6.77 -47.42 22.17
N ILE A 14 7.53 -47.71 21.10
CA ILE A 14 7.42 -47.00 19.83
C ILE A 14 6.03 -47.23 19.21
N LEU A 15 5.55 -48.47 19.17
CA LEU A 15 4.20 -48.78 18.67
C LEU A 15 3.09 -48.10 19.47
N LYS A 16 3.24 -47.97 20.80
CA LYS A 16 2.30 -47.21 21.64
C LYS A 16 2.34 -45.71 21.36
N GLN A 17 3.53 -45.14 21.12
CA GLN A 17 3.66 -43.74 20.74
C GLN A 17 3.02 -43.46 19.38
N GLU A 18 3.27 -44.31 18.38
CA GLU A 18 2.64 -44.19 17.05
C GLU A 18 1.12 -44.32 17.12
N ALA A 19 0.58 -45.24 17.93
CA ALA A 19 -0.87 -45.40 18.10
C ALA A 19 -1.55 -44.18 18.76
N LEU A 20 -0.84 -43.44 19.63
CA LEU A 20 -1.35 -42.24 20.28
C LEU A 20 -1.35 -41.01 19.35
N VAL A 21 -0.48 -40.99 18.33
CA VAL A 21 -0.39 -39.91 17.34
C VAL A 21 -1.42 -40.07 16.22
N LEU A 22 -1.94 -41.28 16.00
CA LEU A 22 -2.85 -41.62 14.89
C LEU A 22 -4.37 -41.60 15.18
N PRO A 23 -4.94 -40.74 16.04
CA PRO A 23 -6.39 -40.50 16.00
C PRO A 23 -6.79 -39.02 15.93
N ILE A 24 -6.02 -38.16 15.25
CA ILE A 24 -6.40 -36.74 15.06
C ILE A 24 -6.70 -36.37 13.59
N PHE A 25 -6.30 -37.18 12.60
CA PHE A 25 -6.39 -36.77 11.19
C PHE A 25 -7.60 -37.30 10.38
N LEU A 26 -8.57 -38.01 10.98
CA LEU A 26 -9.76 -38.47 10.26
C LEU A 26 -11.05 -38.14 11.00
N LYS A 27 -11.44 -36.86 10.97
CA LYS A 27 -12.82 -36.44 11.28
C LYS A 27 -13.20 -35.22 10.45
N LYS A 28 -13.54 -35.42 9.17
CA LYS A 28 -14.36 -34.48 8.41
C LYS A 28 -15.84 -34.78 8.73
N PRO A 29 -16.61 -33.84 9.31
CA PRO A 29 -18.05 -33.99 9.38
C PRO A 29 -18.67 -33.68 8.02
N SER A 30 -19.40 -34.66 7.49
CA SER A 30 -20.31 -34.50 6.35
C SER A 30 -21.74 -34.26 6.84
N PHE A 31 -22.43 -33.32 6.17
CA PHE A 31 -23.89 -33.23 5.99
C PHE A 31 -24.67 -32.58 7.15
N LEU A 32 -25.39 -31.44 6.99
CA LEU A 32 -26.54 -31.24 6.11
C LEU A 32 -26.62 -29.84 5.46
N LYS A 33 -27.20 -29.83 4.25
CA LYS A 33 -27.59 -28.71 3.39
C LYS A 33 -28.92 -28.09 3.81
N GLU A 34 -29.08 -26.79 3.59
CA GLU A 34 -30.37 -26.20 3.20
C GLU A 34 -30.16 -25.15 2.09
N ASN A 35 -31.10 -25.12 1.16
CA ASN A 35 -31.02 -24.73 -0.25
C ASN A 35 -30.88 -23.21 -0.52
N ILE A 36 -30.29 -22.84 -1.68
CA ILE A 36 -30.83 -21.92 -2.70
C ILE A 36 -29.99 -22.08 -4.00
N ASP A 37 -30.63 -22.68 -5.01
CA ASP A 37 -30.62 -22.53 -6.48
C ASP A 37 -29.36 -22.16 -7.33
N GLU A 38 -29.16 -23.01 -8.35
CA GLU A 38 -28.24 -23.11 -9.52
C GLU A 38 -28.19 -21.92 -10.54
N PRO A 39 -27.43 -21.95 -11.69
CA PRO A 39 -26.42 -22.92 -12.19
C PRO A 39 -25.14 -22.30 -12.85
N GLU A 40 -24.07 -23.09 -13.03
CA GLU A 40 -23.53 -23.52 -14.36
C GLU A 40 -22.07 -24.07 -14.32
N LYS A 41 -21.92 -25.28 -14.90
CA LYS A 41 -20.81 -25.92 -15.65
C LYS A 41 -19.37 -25.38 -15.53
N ILE A 42 -18.41 -26.30 -15.32
CA ILE A 42 -17.50 -26.82 -16.37
C ILE A 42 -16.70 -28.03 -15.83
N ILE A 43 -16.52 -29.00 -16.73
CA ILE A 43 -15.85 -30.30 -16.61
C ILE A 43 -14.37 -30.14 -17.00
N SER A 44 -13.45 -30.80 -16.29
CA SER A 44 -12.42 -31.73 -16.80
C SER A 44 -11.11 -31.67 -16.00
N ASP A 45 -10.78 -32.83 -15.44
CA ASP A 45 -9.48 -33.25 -14.94
C ASP A 45 -8.37 -33.00 -15.97
N HIS A 46 -7.19 -32.62 -15.48
CA HIS A 46 -5.95 -32.83 -16.22
C HIS A 46 -4.99 -33.62 -15.33
N GLU A 47 -4.96 -34.93 -15.54
CA GLU A 47 -3.89 -35.79 -15.07
C GLU A 47 -2.59 -35.51 -15.85
N MET A 48 -1.49 -35.73 -15.14
CA MET A 48 -0.11 -35.65 -15.58
C MET A 48 0.32 -37.02 -16.15
N GLU A 49 1.22 -36.99 -17.14
CA GLU A 49 2.31 -37.96 -17.42
C GLU A 49 2.40 -38.40 -18.90
N GLY A 50 3.59 -38.29 -19.49
CA GLY A 50 3.86 -38.73 -20.87
C GLY A 50 5.12 -38.16 -21.54
N SER A 51 6.28 -38.62 -21.08
CA SER A 51 7.63 -38.54 -21.66
C SER A 51 7.77 -38.40 -23.20
N SER A 52 8.77 -37.60 -23.65
CA SER A 52 9.89 -38.01 -24.52
C SER A 52 10.31 -36.93 -25.54
N GLU A 53 11.58 -36.50 -25.40
CA GLU A 53 12.59 -36.36 -26.47
C GLU A 53 12.21 -35.68 -27.80
N SER A 54 12.78 -34.49 -28.06
CA SER A 54 13.69 -34.29 -29.21
C SER A 54 14.10 -32.82 -29.33
N SER A 55 15.41 -32.64 -29.41
CA SER A 55 16.13 -31.40 -29.65
C SER A 55 15.65 -30.63 -30.89
N GLU A 56 15.34 -29.35 -30.71
CA GLU A 56 15.50 -28.35 -31.75
C GLU A 56 15.84 -27.01 -31.09
N TYR A 57 17.13 -26.82 -30.78
CA TYR A 57 17.64 -25.53 -30.33
C TYR A 57 17.62 -24.54 -31.50
N THR A 58 16.45 -23.99 -31.80
CA THR A 58 16.34 -22.71 -32.50
C THR A 58 16.51 -21.60 -31.46
N SER A 59 17.76 -21.37 -31.05
CA SER A 59 18.09 -20.15 -30.30
C SER A 59 18.25 -19.02 -31.31
N GLY A 60 17.12 -18.44 -31.70
CA GLY A 60 17.06 -17.10 -32.26
C GLY A 60 17.46 -16.09 -31.19
N SER A 61 18.75 -16.03 -30.89
CA SER A 61 19.34 -14.87 -30.24
C SER A 61 19.71 -13.90 -31.35
N GLU A 62 18.93 -12.84 -31.45
CA GLU A 62 19.26 -11.61 -32.16
C GLU A 62 20.49 -10.97 -31.51
N SER A 63 21.63 -11.65 -31.60
CA SER A 63 22.92 -11.04 -31.43
C SER A 63 23.18 -10.31 -32.74
N GLU A 64 23.24 -8.99 -32.65
CA GLU A 64 23.75 -8.11 -33.69
C GLU A 64 24.90 -8.83 -34.40
N ALA A 65 24.65 -9.29 -35.63
CA ALA A 65 25.63 -10.00 -36.40
C ALA A 65 26.82 -9.06 -36.59
N MET A 66 27.82 -9.19 -35.72
CA MET A 66 29.00 -8.35 -35.76
C MET A 66 29.55 -8.44 -37.17
N PRO A 67 29.76 -7.30 -37.86
CA PRO A 67 30.19 -7.31 -39.24
C PRO A 67 31.49 -8.12 -39.31
N LEU A 68 31.48 -9.22 -40.06
CA LEU A 68 32.65 -10.07 -40.25
C LEU A 68 33.77 -9.19 -40.83
N LEU A 69 34.77 -8.87 -40.02
CA LEU A 69 35.91 -8.07 -40.46
C LEU A 69 36.64 -8.85 -41.55
N LYS A 70 36.70 -8.25 -42.75
CA LYS A 70 37.53 -8.77 -43.84
C LYS A 70 38.98 -8.92 -43.33
N PRO A 71 39.65 -10.06 -43.55
CA PRO A 71 41.06 -10.19 -43.21
C PRO A 71 41.87 -9.24 -44.09
N VAL A 72 42.54 -8.27 -43.48
CA VAL A 72 43.46 -7.35 -44.15
C VAL A 72 44.87 -7.89 -43.98
N PHE A 73 45.61 -8.01 -45.08
CA PHE A 73 46.99 -8.47 -45.06
C PHE A 73 47.87 -7.48 -44.28
N VAL A 74 48.37 -7.91 -43.12
CA VAL A 74 49.29 -7.10 -42.30
C VAL A 74 50.74 -7.36 -42.76
N PRO A 75 51.51 -6.29 -43.11
CA PRO A 75 52.92 -6.38 -43.47
C PRO A 75 53.74 -7.06 -42.37
N ARG A 76 54.82 -7.75 -42.75
CA ARG A 76 55.62 -8.60 -41.86
C ARG A 76 56.13 -7.89 -40.59
N ASN A 77 56.39 -6.58 -40.66
CA ASN A 77 56.91 -5.78 -39.54
C ASN A 77 55.83 -5.33 -38.54
N ASN A 78 54.54 -5.43 -38.90
CA ASN A 78 53.40 -5.02 -38.06
C ASN A 78 52.68 -6.23 -37.45
N ARG A 79 53.24 -7.44 -37.59
CA ARG A 79 52.76 -8.65 -36.94
C ARG A 79 53.34 -8.67 -35.53
N ILE A 80 52.54 -8.23 -34.57
CA ILE A 80 52.86 -8.34 -33.14
C ILE A 80 52.92 -9.84 -32.81
N THR A 81 53.89 -10.26 -32.01
CA THR A 81 54.01 -11.65 -31.52
C THR A 81 52.78 -12.00 -30.68
N ILE A 82 51.87 -12.75 -31.30
CA ILE A 82 50.55 -13.17 -30.79
C ILE A 82 50.63 -13.73 -29.34
N GLN A 83 51.76 -14.31 -28.95
CA GLN A 83 52.00 -14.86 -27.61
C GLN A 83 51.91 -13.84 -26.46
N GLN A 84 52.34 -12.59 -26.65
CA GLN A 84 52.32 -11.59 -25.57
C GLN A 84 50.91 -11.01 -25.33
N ASP A 85 50.11 -10.87 -26.38
CA ASP A 85 48.72 -10.40 -26.25
C ASP A 85 47.79 -11.52 -25.72
N GLU A 86 48.04 -12.78 -26.11
CA GLU A 86 47.34 -13.95 -25.56
C GLU A 86 47.56 -14.10 -24.05
N GLU A 87 48.82 -13.96 -23.57
CA GLU A 87 49.13 -13.99 -22.14
C GLU A 87 48.45 -12.85 -21.35
N GLN A 88 48.37 -11.64 -21.93
CA GLN A 88 47.67 -10.51 -21.30
C GLN A 88 46.15 -10.72 -21.25
N LEU A 89 45.55 -11.28 -22.30
CA LEU A 89 44.13 -11.63 -22.34
C LEU A 89 43.79 -12.73 -21.34
N GLU A 90 44.65 -13.74 -21.20
CA GLU A 90 44.50 -14.80 -20.20
C GLU A 90 44.60 -14.26 -18.77
N GLN A 91 45.55 -13.36 -18.49
CA GLN A 91 45.66 -12.69 -17.18
C GLN A 91 44.41 -11.86 -16.86
N LEU A 92 43.88 -11.11 -17.83
CA LEU A 92 42.64 -10.35 -17.65
C LEU A 92 41.42 -11.26 -17.42
N HIS A 93 41.37 -12.40 -18.10
CA HIS A 93 40.31 -13.39 -17.91
C HIS A 93 40.38 -14.04 -16.52
N GLN A 94 41.59 -14.39 -16.06
CA GLN A 94 41.83 -14.93 -14.72
C GLN A 94 41.43 -13.93 -13.63
N LEU A 95 41.83 -12.66 -13.76
CA LEU A 95 41.44 -11.60 -12.82
C LEU A 95 39.92 -11.41 -12.76
N LYS A 96 39.24 -11.39 -13.91
CA LYS A 96 37.76 -11.30 -13.95
C LYS A 96 37.10 -12.51 -13.28
N PHE A 97 37.61 -13.71 -13.52
CA PHE A 97 37.09 -14.92 -12.89
C PHE A 97 37.28 -14.90 -11.36
N GLU A 98 38.42 -14.41 -10.90
CA GLU A 98 38.70 -14.23 -9.47
C GLU A 98 37.80 -13.17 -8.83
N GLU A 99 37.61 -12.02 -9.49
CA GLU A 99 36.68 -10.98 -9.04
C GLU A 99 35.24 -11.49 -8.95
N GLU A 100 34.78 -12.25 -9.94
CA GLU A 100 33.44 -12.82 -9.95
C GLU A 100 33.28 -13.90 -8.87
N ALA A 101 34.33 -14.69 -8.61
CA ALA A 101 34.35 -15.63 -7.49
C ALA A 101 34.34 -14.93 -6.13
N VAL A 102 35.01 -13.78 -5.99
CA VAL A 102 34.93 -12.92 -4.78
C VAL A 102 33.52 -12.37 -4.62
N LYS A 103 32.90 -11.85 -5.68
CA LYS A 103 31.53 -11.34 -5.67
C LYS A 103 30.51 -12.41 -5.25
N ARG A 104 30.56 -13.59 -5.88
CA ARG A 104 29.73 -14.74 -5.47
C ARG A 104 29.91 -15.10 -4.00
N ARG A 105 31.15 -15.11 -3.49
CA ARG A 105 31.41 -15.36 -2.06
C ARG A 105 30.83 -14.26 -1.17
N HIS A 106 30.87 -13.00 -1.58
CA HIS A 106 30.27 -11.90 -0.83
C HIS A 106 28.74 -12.03 -0.79
N GLU A 107 28.11 -12.19 -1.95
CA GLU A 107 26.67 -12.37 -2.10
C GLU A 107 26.15 -13.54 -1.25
N THR A 108 26.85 -14.70 -1.28
CA THR A 108 26.47 -15.84 -0.43
C THR A 108 26.56 -15.52 1.06
N LYS A 109 27.56 -14.76 1.50
CA LYS A 109 27.68 -14.35 2.91
C LYS A 109 26.59 -13.37 3.31
N GLU A 110 26.22 -12.44 2.43
CA GLU A 110 25.12 -11.50 2.67
C GLU A 110 23.77 -12.24 2.80
N ILE A 111 23.51 -13.21 1.91
CA ILE A 111 22.29 -14.04 1.99
C ILE A 111 22.26 -14.84 3.30
N ILE A 112 23.39 -15.46 3.69
CA ILE A 112 23.47 -16.20 4.96
C ILE A 112 23.27 -15.27 6.16
N ALA A 113 23.86 -14.07 6.15
CA ALA A 113 23.69 -13.09 7.23
C ALA A 113 22.24 -12.63 7.36
N GLN A 114 21.56 -12.38 6.24
CA GLN A 114 20.13 -12.05 6.23
C GLN A 114 19.29 -13.19 6.80
N LEU A 115 19.57 -14.44 6.41
CA LEU A 115 18.85 -15.62 6.88
C LEU A 115 19.03 -15.81 8.40
N ILE A 116 20.26 -15.65 8.91
CA ILE A 116 20.52 -15.69 10.36
C ILE A 116 19.76 -14.58 11.09
N MET A 117 19.74 -13.35 10.56
CA MET A 117 18.97 -12.26 11.17
C MET A 117 17.48 -12.58 11.20
N GLU A 118 16.90 -13.05 10.09
CA GLU A 118 15.50 -13.45 10.05
C GLU A 118 15.18 -14.57 11.02
N ASP A 119 16.05 -15.58 11.12
CA ASP A 119 15.85 -16.71 12.02
C ASP A 119 15.95 -16.28 13.48
N THR A 120 16.89 -15.41 13.85
CA THR A 120 16.93 -14.84 15.21
C THR A 120 15.70 -14.01 15.54
N VAL A 121 15.16 -13.25 14.57
CA VAL A 121 13.91 -12.49 14.78
C VAL A 121 12.73 -13.45 14.94
N LYS A 122 12.65 -14.51 14.13
CA LYS A 122 11.62 -15.54 14.25
C LYS A 122 11.74 -16.31 15.57
N GLU A 123 12.93 -16.71 15.98
CA GLU A 123 13.18 -17.37 17.27
C GLU A 123 12.79 -16.45 18.43
N ASN A 124 13.18 -15.17 18.45
CA ASN A 124 12.73 -14.23 19.49
C ASN A 124 11.20 -14.05 19.49
N ASN A 125 10.55 -14.09 18.33
CA ASN A 125 9.09 -14.00 18.24
C ASN A 125 8.42 -15.30 18.74
N VAL A 126 9.02 -16.45 18.45
CA VAL A 126 8.52 -17.77 18.88
C VAL A 126 8.82 -18.03 20.36
N GLU A 127 9.95 -17.59 20.91
CA GLU A 127 10.24 -17.59 22.36
C GLU A 127 9.29 -16.64 23.12
N GLY A 128 8.78 -15.58 22.47
CA GLY A 128 7.67 -14.78 22.99
C GLY A 128 6.30 -15.45 22.91
N GLU A 129 6.15 -16.50 22.10
CA GLU A 129 4.90 -17.27 21.91
C GLU A 129 4.90 -18.62 22.66
N GLU A 130 6.06 -19.17 23.02
CA GLU A 130 6.19 -20.22 24.03
C GLU A 130 5.95 -19.61 25.41
N ASN A 131 4.66 -19.40 25.71
CA ASN A 131 4.17 -19.40 27.07
C ASN A 131 4.47 -20.78 27.69
N VAL A 132 5.71 -20.98 28.13
CA VAL A 132 6.01 -21.97 29.16
C VAL A 132 5.21 -21.50 30.36
N VAL A 133 4.02 -22.07 30.51
CA VAL A 133 3.19 -21.91 31.70
C VAL A 133 3.97 -22.57 32.83
N ILE A 134 4.86 -21.80 33.46
CA ILE A 134 5.40 -22.10 34.77
C ILE A 134 4.23 -21.88 35.72
N THR A 135 3.38 -22.88 35.84
CA THR A 135 2.38 -23.00 36.92
C THR A 135 3.12 -23.29 38.22
N ASP A 136 3.75 -22.27 38.79
CA ASP A 136 4.16 -22.23 40.19
C ASP A 136 4.07 -20.75 40.63
N ASP A 137 2.98 -20.42 41.32
CA ASP A 137 2.67 -19.13 41.96
C ASP A 137 2.83 -17.86 41.12
N ASP A 138 1.85 -17.55 40.25
CA ASP A 138 1.61 -16.18 39.80
C ASP A 138 1.40 -15.28 41.03
N ASP A 139 2.37 -14.39 41.30
CA ASP A 139 2.38 -13.46 42.45
C ASP A 139 1.04 -12.69 42.53
N GLU A 140 0.22 -12.97 43.54
CA GLU A 140 -1.07 -12.26 43.79
C GLU A 140 -0.91 -10.74 43.81
N GLU A 141 0.28 -10.26 44.18
CA GLU A 141 0.69 -8.86 44.16
C GLU A 141 0.70 -8.28 42.74
N THR A 142 1.24 -9.00 41.75
CA THR A 142 1.28 -8.54 40.35
C THR A 142 -0.13 -8.44 39.75
N ALA A 143 -0.99 -9.44 40.00
CA ALA A 143 -2.39 -9.40 39.56
C ALA A 143 -3.16 -8.24 40.21
N TYR A 144 -2.88 -7.93 41.48
CA TYR A 144 -3.44 -6.77 42.18
C TYR A 144 -2.93 -5.44 41.62
N GLU A 145 -1.65 -5.34 41.30
CA GLU A 145 -1.05 -4.18 40.64
C GLU A 145 -1.62 -3.96 39.24
N GLU A 146 -1.78 -5.02 38.44
CA GLU A 146 -2.43 -4.95 37.13
C GLU A 146 -3.90 -4.55 37.22
N TRP A 147 -4.61 -5.05 38.23
CA TRP A 147 -5.96 -4.59 38.54
C TRP A 147 -5.98 -3.09 38.87
N LYS A 148 -5.05 -2.64 39.73
CA LYS A 148 -4.91 -1.22 40.09
C LYS A 148 -4.57 -0.35 38.89
N ILE A 149 -3.70 -0.82 37.99
CA ILE A 149 -3.36 -0.11 36.74
C ILE A 149 -4.58 -0.02 35.83
N ARG A 150 -5.36 -1.08 35.69
CA ARG A 150 -6.61 -1.06 34.89
C ARG A 150 -7.63 -0.10 35.49
N GLU A 151 -7.76 -0.08 36.81
CA GLU A 151 -8.70 0.82 37.50
C GLU A 151 -8.24 2.28 37.39
N LEU A 152 -6.95 2.55 37.59
CA LEU A 152 -6.37 3.87 37.34
C LEU A 152 -6.57 4.30 35.89
N LYS A 153 -6.32 3.44 34.90
CA LYS A 153 -6.56 3.73 33.48
C LYS A 153 -8.03 4.06 33.17
N ARG A 154 -8.99 3.48 33.89
CA ARG A 154 -10.42 3.84 33.74
C ARG A 154 -10.68 5.23 34.30
N MET A 155 -10.16 5.52 35.49
CA MET A 155 -10.31 6.83 36.12
C MET A 155 -9.62 7.92 35.32
N THR A 156 -8.41 7.68 34.81
CA THR A 156 -7.69 8.62 33.96
C THR A 156 -8.43 8.84 32.65
N ARG A 157 -8.93 7.79 31.97
CA ARG A 157 -9.74 7.97 30.75
C ARG A 157 -10.93 8.89 30.97
N ASN A 158 -11.69 8.68 32.06
CA ASN A 158 -12.83 9.54 32.37
C ASN A 158 -12.41 10.99 32.66
N SER A 159 -11.28 11.17 33.35
CA SER A 159 -10.72 12.49 33.64
C SER A 159 -10.20 13.18 32.37
N GLU A 160 -9.52 12.44 31.49
CA GLU A 160 -8.99 12.90 30.21
C GLU A 160 -10.13 13.28 29.25
N GLU A 161 -11.22 12.50 29.20
CA GLU A 161 -12.43 12.84 28.43
C GLU A 161 -13.08 14.15 28.92
N ALA A 162 -13.10 14.39 30.24
CA ALA A 162 -13.58 15.65 30.80
C ALA A 162 -12.63 16.82 30.48
N GLU A 163 -11.31 16.62 30.65
CA GLU A 163 -10.29 17.65 30.39
C GLU A 163 -10.22 18.02 28.90
N THR A 164 -10.29 17.04 27.99
CA THR A 164 -10.35 17.26 26.54
C THR A 164 -11.57 18.11 26.17
N PHE A 165 -12.74 17.80 26.73
CA PHE A 165 -13.94 18.62 26.50
C PHE A 165 -13.81 20.06 27.04
N GLU A 166 -13.18 20.24 28.21
CA GLU A 166 -12.93 21.57 28.76
C GLU A 166 -11.89 22.37 27.98
N THR A 167 -10.82 21.71 27.53
CA THR A 167 -9.77 22.33 26.71
C THR A 167 -10.30 22.71 25.33
N GLU A 168 -11.11 21.87 24.69
CA GLU A 168 -11.83 22.20 23.46
C GLU A 168 -12.74 23.43 23.64
N LYS A 169 -13.54 23.46 24.71
CA LYS A 169 -14.38 24.64 25.01
C LYS A 169 -13.56 25.91 25.19
N ARG A 170 -12.44 25.83 25.92
CA ARG A 170 -11.54 26.96 26.15
C ARG A 170 -10.92 27.44 24.84
N GLU A 171 -10.53 26.52 23.96
CA GLU A 171 -9.98 26.85 22.64
C GLU A 171 -11.04 27.48 21.73
N ILE A 172 -12.27 26.96 21.71
CA ILE A 172 -13.38 27.57 20.98
C ILE A 172 -13.65 29.00 21.48
N GLN A 173 -13.65 29.21 22.80
CA GLN A 173 -13.82 30.55 23.38
C GLN A 173 -12.66 31.48 23.00
N ARG A 174 -11.41 30.98 23.04
CA ARG A 174 -10.22 31.70 22.60
C ARG A 174 -10.34 32.13 21.14
N LEU A 175 -10.68 31.22 20.23
CA LEU A 175 -10.87 31.49 18.79
C LEU A 175 -12.02 32.46 18.50
N ARG A 176 -13.06 32.49 19.35
CA ARG A 176 -14.16 33.46 19.28
C ARG A 176 -13.74 34.86 19.71
N LEU A 177 -12.82 34.97 20.67
CA LEU A 177 -12.30 36.24 21.17
C LEU A 177 -11.18 36.83 20.27
N MET A 178 -10.46 35.98 19.53
CA MET A 178 -9.43 36.42 18.59
C MET A 178 -10.00 37.26 17.44
N THR A 179 -9.20 38.20 16.96
CA THR A 179 -9.49 38.95 15.74
C THR A 179 -9.34 38.07 14.48
N GLU A 180 -9.91 38.51 13.35
CA GLU A 180 -9.88 37.73 12.11
C GLU A 180 -8.45 37.59 11.54
N GLU A 181 -7.61 38.62 11.68
CA GLU A 181 -6.21 38.59 11.26
C GLU A 181 -5.39 37.57 12.07
N GLU A 182 -5.56 37.57 13.40
CA GLU A 182 -4.92 36.60 14.29
C GLU A 182 -5.42 35.18 14.04
N ARG A 183 -6.72 35.01 13.73
CA ARG A 183 -7.29 33.70 13.38
C ARG A 183 -6.69 33.13 12.10
N GLN A 184 -6.52 33.96 11.06
CA GLN A 184 -5.90 33.52 9.81
C GLN A 184 -4.43 33.16 10.01
N ALA A 185 -3.68 33.95 10.78
CA ALA A 185 -2.29 33.62 11.14
C ALA A 185 -2.21 32.32 11.96
N HIS A 186 -3.14 32.10 12.89
CA HIS A 186 -3.21 30.87 13.68
C HIS A 186 -3.53 29.64 12.82
N LEU A 187 -4.48 29.75 11.87
CA LEU A 187 -4.79 28.65 10.94
C LEU A 187 -3.67 28.37 9.95
N ALA A 188 -2.90 29.40 9.56
CA ALA A 188 -1.72 29.23 8.74
C ALA A 188 -0.58 28.54 9.50
N ALA A 189 -0.38 28.88 10.79
CA ALA A 189 0.61 28.25 11.65
C ALA A 189 0.21 26.83 12.07
N ASN A 190 -1.08 26.60 12.30
CA ASN A 190 -1.66 25.33 12.71
C ASN A 190 -2.64 24.82 11.64
N PRO A 191 -2.12 24.30 10.51
CA PRO A 191 -2.96 23.71 9.48
C PRO A 191 -3.70 22.49 10.04
N LYS A 192 -4.95 22.28 9.62
CA LYS A 192 -5.73 21.10 10.02
C LYS A 192 -5.09 19.86 9.42
N PHE A 193 -4.58 18.98 10.26
CA PHE A 193 -4.08 17.67 9.84
C PHE A 193 -5.28 16.74 9.58
N ILE A 194 -5.42 16.28 8.34
CA ILE A 194 -6.43 15.30 7.95
C ILE A 194 -5.67 13.99 7.77
N THR A 195 -5.79 13.07 8.73
CA THR A 195 -5.07 11.78 8.71
C THR A 195 -5.40 10.97 7.45
N ASN A 196 -6.65 11.07 7.01
CA ASN A 196 -7.20 10.30 5.90
C ASN A 196 -7.47 11.14 4.64
N GLN A 197 -6.51 12.01 4.30
CA GLN A 197 -6.61 12.86 3.11
C GLN A 197 -6.49 12.00 1.85
N ALA A 198 -7.58 11.91 1.08
CA ALA A 198 -7.57 11.19 -0.19
C ALA A 198 -6.82 11.99 -1.27
N GLU A 199 -5.86 11.35 -1.93
CA GLU A 199 -5.23 11.90 -3.13
C GLU A 199 -6.24 11.88 -4.28
N LYS A 200 -6.71 13.06 -4.68
CA LYS A 200 -7.61 13.20 -5.83
C LYS A 200 -6.79 13.07 -7.11
N GLY A 201 -6.75 11.86 -7.67
CA GLY A 201 -6.13 11.62 -8.98
C GLY A 201 -6.88 12.31 -10.12
N GLU A 202 -6.24 12.32 -11.29
CA GLU A 202 -6.83 12.82 -12.53
C GLU A 202 -7.75 11.76 -13.15
N TYR A 203 -8.98 12.15 -13.49
CA TYR A 203 -9.94 11.26 -14.14
C TYR A 203 -9.86 11.38 -15.65
N LYS A 204 -9.93 10.25 -16.34
CA LYS A 204 -10.09 10.21 -17.81
C LYS A 204 -11.46 10.73 -18.22
N PHE A 205 -11.58 11.19 -19.46
CA PHE A 205 -12.84 11.65 -20.01
C PHE A 205 -13.89 10.52 -19.95
N LEU A 206 -15.09 10.84 -19.41
CA LEU A 206 -16.19 9.90 -19.18
C LEU A 206 -15.97 8.78 -18.14
N GLN A 207 -14.85 8.80 -17.41
CA GLN A 207 -14.57 7.81 -16.37
C GLN A 207 -15.65 7.83 -15.27
N LYS A 208 -15.99 6.65 -14.74
CA LYS A 208 -16.91 6.52 -13.63
C LYS A 208 -16.22 6.91 -12.32
N TYR A 209 -16.85 7.83 -11.62
CA TYR A 209 -16.47 8.19 -10.26
C TYR A 209 -16.99 7.13 -9.29
N TYR A 210 -16.07 6.59 -8.48
CA TYR A 210 -16.38 5.74 -7.34
C TYR A 210 -16.12 6.54 -6.07
N HIS A 211 -17.18 6.73 -5.27
CA HIS A 211 -17.06 7.39 -3.98
C HIS A 211 -16.48 6.40 -2.96
N ARG A 212 -15.38 6.75 -2.31
CA ARG A 212 -14.69 5.92 -1.31
C ARG A 212 -15.56 5.52 -0.10
N GLY A 213 -16.57 6.33 0.19
CA GLY A 213 -17.43 6.19 1.37
C GLY A 213 -17.19 7.33 2.36
N ALA A 214 -18.17 7.58 3.24
CA ALA A 214 -18.07 8.58 4.31
C ALA A 214 -17.98 7.94 5.70
N PHE A 215 -18.16 6.61 5.78
CA PHE A 215 -18.14 5.85 7.03
C PHE A 215 -16.75 5.26 7.26
N TYR A 216 -16.41 5.02 8.53
CA TYR A 216 -15.16 4.38 8.96
C TYR A 216 -13.86 5.12 8.55
N LEU A 217 -13.95 6.41 8.23
CA LEU A 217 -12.78 7.23 7.90
C LEU A 217 -11.95 7.66 9.13
N ASP A 218 -12.49 7.45 10.33
CA ASP A 218 -11.82 7.78 11.61
C ASP A 218 -10.64 6.86 11.92
N LYS A 219 -10.62 5.67 11.29
CA LYS A 219 -9.53 4.71 11.41
C LYS A 219 -8.60 4.85 10.22
N ASP A 220 -7.30 4.92 10.48
CA ASP A 220 -6.28 4.97 9.44
C ASP A 220 -5.97 3.56 8.92
N GLU A 221 -6.97 2.93 8.29
CA GLU A 221 -6.80 1.63 7.62
C GLU A 221 -6.16 1.79 6.24
N ASP A 222 -5.17 0.97 5.91
CA ASP A 222 -4.40 1.11 4.66
C ASP A 222 -5.23 0.88 3.40
N VAL A 223 -6.29 0.05 3.47
CA VAL A 223 -7.23 -0.16 2.37
C VAL A 223 -7.89 1.16 1.94
N LEU A 224 -8.13 2.05 2.90
CA LEU A 224 -8.83 3.30 2.66
C LEU A 224 -7.92 4.35 2.01
N LYS A 225 -6.60 4.15 2.02
CA LYS A 225 -5.61 5.01 1.36
C LYS A 225 -5.40 4.65 -0.12
N GLN A 226 -6.11 3.64 -0.63
CA GLN A 226 -6.02 3.25 -2.04
C GLN A 226 -6.49 4.37 -2.99
N ASN A 227 -5.98 4.37 -4.20
CA ASN A 227 -6.33 5.36 -5.21
C ASN A 227 -7.67 4.99 -5.90
N PHE A 228 -8.76 5.60 -5.45
CA PHE A 228 -10.10 5.44 -6.02
C PHE A 228 -10.33 6.19 -7.34
N ALA A 229 -9.33 6.93 -7.82
CA ALA A 229 -9.39 7.64 -9.10
C ALA A 229 -8.85 6.81 -10.28
N GLN A 230 -8.39 5.58 -10.05
CA GLN A 230 -7.90 4.74 -11.13
C GLN A 230 -9.02 4.28 -12.10
N PRO A 231 -8.74 4.25 -13.42
CA PRO A 231 -9.69 3.75 -14.39
C PRO A 231 -9.99 2.27 -14.14
N THR A 232 -11.28 1.91 -14.16
CA THR A 232 -11.73 0.54 -13.91
C THR A 232 -12.41 -0.03 -15.14
N LEU A 233 -12.16 -1.31 -15.47
CA LEU A 233 -12.82 -2.04 -16.56
C LEU A 233 -12.83 -1.24 -17.89
N GLU A 234 -14.00 -0.77 -18.32
CA GLU A 234 -14.25 -0.05 -19.57
C GLU A 234 -13.59 1.34 -19.65
N ASP A 235 -13.14 1.89 -18.52
CA ASP A 235 -12.53 3.22 -18.46
C ASP A 235 -11.01 3.19 -18.68
N HIS A 236 -10.42 2.02 -18.92
CA HIS A 236 -9.01 1.92 -19.35
C HIS A 236 -8.78 2.60 -20.70
N PHE A 237 -9.75 2.48 -21.60
CA PHE A 237 -9.71 3.08 -22.93
C PHE A 237 -10.01 4.59 -22.89
N ASP A 238 -9.25 5.38 -23.65
CA ASP A 238 -9.48 6.82 -23.73
C ASP A 238 -10.64 7.17 -24.68
N LYS A 239 -11.78 7.50 -24.07
CA LYS A 239 -13.03 7.86 -24.76
C LYS A 239 -12.94 9.22 -25.47
N SER A 240 -11.88 10.01 -25.27
CA SER A 240 -11.66 11.29 -25.96
C SER A 240 -11.47 11.12 -27.47
N THR A 241 -10.86 10.00 -27.86
CA THR A 241 -10.53 9.63 -29.25
C THR A 241 -11.75 9.20 -30.07
N LEU A 242 -12.88 8.94 -29.41
CA LEU A 242 -14.11 8.53 -30.07
C LEU A 242 -14.75 9.72 -30.83
N PRO A 243 -15.50 9.44 -31.92
CA PRO A 243 -16.31 10.46 -32.59
C PRO A 243 -17.30 11.11 -31.63
N GLN A 244 -17.62 12.40 -31.83
CA GLN A 244 -18.46 13.19 -30.93
C GLN A 244 -19.79 12.51 -30.55
N VAL A 245 -20.41 11.81 -31.50
CA VAL A 245 -21.69 11.11 -31.29
C VAL A 245 -21.56 9.95 -30.27
N MET A 246 -20.38 9.31 -30.22
CA MET A 246 -20.05 8.20 -29.32
C MET A 246 -19.42 8.64 -28.00
N ARG A 247 -19.03 9.93 -27.86
CA ARG A 247 -18.44 10.52 -26.64
C ARG A 247 -19.49 10.73 -25.53
N VAL A 248 -20.17 9.65 -25.16
CA VAL A 248 -21.29 9.62 -24.21
C VAL A 248 -21.28 8.31 -23.41
N LYS A 249 -21.72 8.35 -22.15
CA LYS A 249 -21.52 7.23 -21.21
C LYS A 249 -22.34 5.97 -21.52
N ASN A 250 -23.56 6.16 -22.02
CA ASN A 250 -24.52 5.09 -22.30
C ASN A 250 -24.94 5.13 -23.78
N PHE A 251 -23.97 5.09 -24.69
CA PHE A 251 -24.25 5.08 -26.13
C PHE A 251 -25.12 3.87 -26.50
N GLY A 252 -26.16 4.08 -27.32
CA GLY A 252 -27.08 3.02 -27.77
C GLY A 252 -28.16 2.58 -26.75
N LYS A 253 -28.15 3.07 -25.50
CA LYS A 253 -29.20 2.74 -24.52
C LYS A 253 -30.39 3.71 -24.64
N ALA A 254 -31.60 3.17 -24.63
CA ALA A 254 -32.84 3.97 -24.71
C ALA A 254 -33.02 4.91 -23.49
N SER A 255 -32.49 4.54 -22.32
CA SER A 255 -32.53 5.36 -21.10
C SER A 255 -31.48 6.48 -21.03
N ARG A 256 -30.75 6.74 -22.13
CA ARG A 256 -29.70 7.76 -22.15
C ARG A 256 -30.29 9.17 -22.05
N THR A 257 -29.79 9.95 -21.09
CA THR A 257 -30.11 11.37 -20.96
C THR A 257 -29.57 12.20 -22.13
N LYS A 258 -30.24 13.31 -22.47
CA LYS A 258 -29.79 14.26 -23.51
C LYS A 258 -28.53 15.04 -23.09
N TYR A 259 -28.36 15.27 -21.79
CA TYR A 259 -27.22 15.97 -21.21
C TYR A 259 -26.04 15.02 -21.01
N THR A 260 -24.84 15.49 -21.34
CA THR A 260 -23.59 14.72 -21.35
C THR A 260 -22.84 14.86 -20.01
N HIS A 261 -22.13 15.96 -19.81
CA HIS A 261 -21.31 16.27 -18.64
C HIS A 261 -21.49 17.73 -18.26
N LEU A 262 -21.25 18.06 -16.98
CA LEU A 262 -21.35 19.42 -16.46
C LEU A 262 -20.51 20.40 -17.28
N VAL A 263 -19.28 20.03 -17.64
CA VAL A 263 -18.37 20.89 -18.40
C VAL A 263 -18.92 21.28 -19.78
N ASP A 264 -19.64 20.38 -20.46
CA ASP A 264 -20.24 20.65 -21.77
C ASP A 264 -21.49 21.53 -21.68
N GLN A 265 -22.13 21.54 -20.52
CA GLN A 265 -23.31 22.36 -20.23
C GLN A 265 -22.96 23.63 -19.45
N ASP A 266 -21.70 23.77 -19.03
CA ASP A 266 -21.20 24.90 -18.28
C ASP A 266 -20.98 26.07 -19.24
N THR A 267 -21.84 27.07 -19.12
CA THR A 267 -21.76 28.30 -19.92
C THR A 267 -20.88 29.36 -19.26
N SER A 268 -20.24 29.04 -18.12
CA SER A 268 -19.30 29.96 -17.49
C SER A 268 -18.11 30.22 -18.41
N CYS A 269 -17.91 31.48 -18.77
CA CYS A 269 -16.76 31.89 -19.57
C CYS A 269 -15.51 31.90 -18.67
N PHE A 270 -14.73 30.83 -18.69
CA PHE A 270 -13.43 30.76 -18.01
C PHE A 270 -12.44 31.82 -18.52
N GLU A 271 -12.64 32.31 -19.74
CA GLU A 271 -11.83 33.36 -20.36
C GLU A 271 -12.23 34.79 -19.97
N GLY A 272 -13.37 34.94 -19.26
CA GLY A 272 -13.84 36.23 -18.76
C GLY A 272 -12.83 36.90 -17.82
N ALA A 273 -12.70 38.23 -17.92
CA ALA A 273 -11.78 39.01 -17.07
C ALA A 273 -12.04 38.85 -15.56
N TRP A 274 -13.26 38.46 -15.19
CA TRP A 274 -13.70 38.18 -13.82
C TRP A 274 -13.32 36.79 -13.32
N SER A 275 -13.03 35.83 -14.21
CA SER A 275 -12.60 34.47 -13.87
C SER A 275 -11.08 34.39 -13.60
N LYS A 276 -10.30 35.35 -14.11
CA LYS A 276 -8.84 35.42 -13.90
C LYS A 276 -8.53 35.95 -12.50
N LYS A 277 -7.72 35.23 -11.72
CA LYS A 277 -7.22 35.68 -10.40
C LYS A 277 -6.06 36.67 -10.55
N ASN A 278 -6.35 37.83 -11.13
CA ASN A 278 -5.40 38.94 -11.22
C ASN A 278 -5.78 40.04 -10.23
N GLU A 279 -4.85 40.92 -9.89
CA GLU A 279 -5.12 42.06 -8.98
C GLU A 279 -6.33 42.90 -9.44
N LEU A 280 -6.52 43.03 -10.75
CA LEU A 280 -7.68 43.69 -11.35
C LEU A 280 -9.03 43.03 -11.01
N SER A 281 -9.08 41.70 -10.87
CA SER A 281 -10.32 41.03 -10.45
C SER A 281 -10.59 41.19 -8.96
N GLY A 282 -9.53 41.32 -8.13
CA GLY A 282 -9.64 41.72 -6.73
C GLY A 282 -10.19 43.15 -6.56
N ILE A 283 -9.73 44.08 -7.39
CA ILE A 283 -10.25 45.46 -7.40
C ILE A 283 -11.70 45.49 -7.90
N PHE A 284 -12.01 44.73 -8.95
CA PHE A 284 -13.38 44.64 -9.48
C PHE A 284 -14.34 44.01 -8.45
N SER A 285 -13.93 42.93 -7.78
CA SER A 285 -14.76 42.25 -6.78
C SER A 285 -15.03 43.14 -5.56
N THR A 286 -14.03 43.87 -5.08
CA THR A 286 -14.20 44.80 -3.95
C THR A 286 -14.95 46.08 -4.31
N LYS A 287 -14.79 46.61 -5.54
CA LYS A 287 -15.36 47.91 -5.94
C LYS A 287 -16.71 47.80 -6.65
N ILE A 288 -16.94 46.73 -7.40
CA ILE A 288 -18.14 46.53 -8.24
C ILE A 288 -18.94 45.29 -7.78
N GLY A 289 -18.29 44.29 -7.18
CA GLY A 289 -18.97 43.12 -6.61
C GLY A 289 -19.94 43.50 -5.49
N GLY A 290 -21.22 43.17 -5.67
CA GLY A 290 -22.25 43.35 -4.65
C GLY A 290 -21.98 42.45 -3.44
N GLY A 291 -22.02 43.01 -2.23
CA GLY A 291 -21.86 42.26 -0.97
C GLY A 291 -20.41 42.08 -0.48
N MET A 292 -19.40 42.39 -1.29
CA MET A 292 -17.98 42.35 -0.86
C MET A 292 -17.48 43.67 -0.27
N LYS A 293 -18.25 44.76 -0.40
CA LYS A 293 -17.95 46.01 0.30
C LYS A 293 -18.28 45.84 1.78
N GLN A 294 -17.26 45.98 2.63
CA GLN A 294 -17.42 46.06 4.08
C GLN A 294 -18.09 47.40 4.45
N THR A 295 -19.37 47.56 4.14
CA THR A 295 -20.19 48.73 4.52
C THR A 295 -20.86 48.51 5.87
N PHE A 296 -20.26 47.69 6.74
CA PHE A 296 -20.79 47.44 8.07
C PHE A 296 -20.31 48.53 9.01
N ASP A 297 -21.15 49.55 9.25
CA ASP A 297 -20.96 50.50 10.34
C ASP A 297 -21.10 49.75 11.67
N ARG A 298 -19.97 49.37 12.26
CA ARG A 298 -19.95 48.78 13.60
C ARG A 298 -20.51 49.84 14.56
N PRO A 299 -21.62 49.58 15.29
CA PRO A 299 -22.16 50.56 16.21
C PRO A 299 -21.09 50.92 17.25
N ALA A 300 -20.81 52.22 17.39
CA ALA A 300 -19.83 52.71 18.34
C ALA A 300 -20.14 52.15 19.73
N THR A 301 -19.14 51.51 20.36
CA THR A 301 -19.27 50.96 21.71
C THR A 301 -19.74 52.06 22.66
N LYS A 302 -20.97 51.95 23.17
CA LYS A 302 -21.53 52.93 24.12
C LYS A 302 -20.59 52.99 25.34
N ARG A 303 -19.93 54.14 25.56
CA ARG A 303 -19.12 54.36 26.76
C ARG A 303 -20.05 54.22 27.98
N LYS A 304 -19.77 53.24 28.86
CA LYS A 304 -20.47 53.11 30.14
C LYS A 304 -20.30 54.43 30.90
N LYS A 305 -21.40 55.14 31.15
CA LYS A 305 -21.42 56.23 32.11
C LYS A 305 -21.33 55.60 33.50
N TYR A 306 -20.24 55.85 34.20
CA TYR A 306 -20.18 55.62 35.64
C TYR A 306 -20.96 56.75 36.30
N ASN A 307 -22.04 56.40 37.00
CA ASN A 307 -22.67 57.24 38.01
C ASN A 307 -22.15 56.80 39.37
#